data_AF-A0A258BK40-F1
#
_entry.id   AF-A0A258BK40-F1
#
_cell.length_a   1.000
_cell.length_b   1.000
_cell.length_c   1.000
_cell.angle_alpha   90.00
_cell.angle_beta   90.00
_cell.angle_gamma   90.00
#
_symmetry.space_group_name_H-M   'P 1'
#
loop_
_entity.id
_entity.type
_entity.pdbx_description
1 polymer ?
#
loop_
_entity_poly.entity_id
_entity_poly.type
_entity_poly.pdbx_seq_one_letter_code
_entity_poly.pdbx_strand_id
1 'polypeptide(L)'
;MFFYLLAVIGIGLFISVISDTQQQAILGAFVFASPAVLLSGFMSPVENMPGWMQLATQINPLRHFLVITQGVFLKDLPLSEVARSTAPLIVIAMVTLPASAWLLRKKTS
;
A
#
# COMPACT_ATOMS: atom_id res chain seq x y z
N MET A 1 5.38 11.03 -0.45
CA MET A 1 4.51 10.98 0.76
C MET A 1 3.03 11.06 0.45
N PHE A 2 2.53 12.12 -0.21
CA PHE A 2 1.09 12.32 -0.40
C PHE A 2 0.34 11.12 -1.03
N PHE A 3 0.84 10.57 -2.14
CA PHE A 3 0.22 9.42 -2.80
C PHE A 3 0.23 8.13 -1.96
N TYR A 4 1.23 7.95 -1.11
CA TYR A 4 1.25 6.84 -0.15
C TYR A 4 0.12 6.98 0.87
N LEU A 5 -0.10 8.18 1.41
CA LEU A 5 -1.21 8.44 2.33
C LEU A 5 -2.55 8.15 1.66
N LEU A 6 -2.76 8.61 0.42
CA LEU A 6 -3.97 8.30 -0.35
C LEU A 6 -4.18 6.80 -0.55
N ALA A 7 -3.12 6.06 -0.88
CA ALA A 7 -3.19 4.62 -1.06
C ALA A 7 -3.57 3.89 0.24
N VAL A 8 -2.91 4.22 1.37
CA VAL A 8 -3.20 3.58 2.67
C VAL A 8 -4.58 3.96 3.20
N ILE A 9 -5.00 5.21 3.03
CA ILE A 9 -6.37 5.65 3.36
C ILE A 9 -7.37 4.87 2.51
N GLY A 10 -7.14 4.74 1.21
CA GLY A 10 -7.99 3.96 0.30
C GLY A 10 -8.12 2.50 0.73
N ILE A 11 -7.02 1.85 1.10
CA ILE A 11 -7.03 0.48 1.60
C ILE A 11 -7.78 0.37 2.92
N GLY A 12 -7.53 1.27 3.88
CA GLY A 12 -8.19 1.27 5.17
C GLY A 12 -9.71 1.47 5.05
N LEU A 13 -10.13 2.40 4.17
CA LEU A 13 -11.54 2.61 3.84
C LEU A 13 -12.14 1.37 3.17
N PHE A 14 -11.43 0.75 2.23
CA PHE A 14 -11.91 -0.44 1.55
C PHE A 14 -12.18 -1.58 2.54
N ILE A 15 -11.23 -1.87 3.43
CA ILE A 15 -11.37 -2.87 4.50
C ILE A 15 -12.54 -2.52 5.43
N SER A 16 -12.68 -1.24 5.79
CA SER A 16 -13.77 -0.78 6.66
C SER A 16 -15.15 -1.02 6.04
N VAL A 17 -15.33 -0.69 4.74
CA VAL A 17 -16.62 -0.81 4.05
C VAL A 17 -17.08 -2.27 3.90
N ILE A 18 -16.14 -3.18 3.63
CA ILE A 18 -16.44 -4.62 3.51
C ILE A 18 -16.63 -5.32 4.86
N SER A 19 -16.27 -4.67 5.96
CA SER A 19 -16.44 -5.22 7.30
C SER A 19 -17.84 -4.92 7.84
N ASP A 20 -18.43 -5.85 8.58
CA ASP A 20 -19.75 -5.67 9.19
C ASP A 20 -19.66 -5.13 10.61
N THR A 21 -18.50 -5.28 11.25
CA THR A 21 -18.25 -4.77 12.60
C THR A 21 -16.90 -4.06 12.69
N GLN A 22 -16.76 -3.19 13.69
CA GLN A 22 -15.51 -2.50 13.99
C GLN A 22 -14.38 -3.49 14.32
N GLN A 23 -14.68 -4.57 15.05
CA GLN A 23 -13.69 -5.61 15.37
C GLN A 23 -13.18 -6.32 14.11
N GLN A 24 -14.07 -6.64 13.16
CA GLN A 24 -13.67 -7.19 11.87
C GLN A 24 -12.80 -6.23 11.06
N ALA A 25 -13.11 -4.93 11.06
CA ALA A 25 -12.30 -3.93 10.37
C ALA A 25 -10.89 -3.82 10.96
N ILE A 26 -10.77 -3.84 12.29
CA ILE A 26 -9.47 -3.81 12.99
C ILE A 26 -8.65 -5.07 12.66
N LEU A 27 -9.26 -6.25 12.74
CA LEU A 27 -8.60 -7.51 12.42
C LEU A 27 -8.20 -7.58 10.94
N GLY A 28 -9.07 -7.13 10.03
CA GLY A 28 -8.78 -7.03 8.60
C GLY A 28 -7.60 -6.11 8.30
N ALA A 29 -7.55 -4.94 8.96
CA ALA A 29 -6.43 -4.03 8.86
C ALA A 29 -5.13 -4.66 9.37
N PHE A 30 -5.18 -5.40 10.47
CA PHE A 30 -4.02 -6.11 11.01
C PHE A 30 -3.54 -7.23 10.06
N VAL A 31 -4.45 -8.03 9.53
CA VAL A 31 -4.18 -9.10 8.56
C VAL A 31 -3.59 -8.54 7.26
N PHE A 32 -3.96 -7.33 6.86
CA PHE A 32 -3.33 -6.62 5.74
C PHE A 32 -1.94 -6.08 6.11
N ALA A 33 -1.83 -5.40 7.26
CA ALA A 33 -0.62 -4.70 7.66
C ALA A 33 0.55 -5.65 7.98
N SER A 34 0.28 -6.79 8.61
CA SER A 34 1.30 -7.77 8.97
C SER A 34 2.13 -8.26 7.77
N PRO A 35 1.53 -8.84 6.71
CA PRO A 35 2.28 -9.23 5.51
C PRO A 35 2.82 -8.01 4.76
N ALA A 36 2.13 -6.85 4.77
CA ALA A 36 2.65 -5.64 4.14
C ALA A 36 3.97 -5.18 4.78
N VAL A 37 4.11 -5.26 6.11
CA VAL A 37 5.38 -4.94 6.79
C VAL A 37 6.46 -5.98 6.45
N LEU A 38 6.13 -7.27 6.50
CA LEU A 38 7.08 -8.34 6.19
C LEU A 38 7.62 -8.26 4.76
N LEU A 39 6.74 -7.93 3.80
CA LEU A 39 7.06 -7.83 2.37
C LEU A 39 7.48 -6.42 1.94
N SER A 40 7.65 -5.47 2.87
CA SER A 40 7.97 -4.09 2.50
C SER A 40 9.43 -3.88 2.10
N GLY A 41 10.32 -4.80 2.45
CA GLY A 41 11.77 -4.55 2.39
C GLY A 41 12.35 -3.94 3.66
N PHE A 42 11.53 -3.69 4.70
CA PHE A 42 11.97 -3.13 5.98
C PHE A 42 12.87 -4.09 6.77
N MET A 43 12.47 -5.35 6.89
CA MET A 43 13.22 -6.36 7.66
C MET A 43 14.37 -7.00 6.87
N SER A 44 14.20 -7.15 5.57
CA SER A 44 15.20 -7.75 4.67
C SER A 44 15.05 -7.15 3.27
N PRO A 45 16.16 -6.94 2.52
CA PRO A 45 16.11 -6.37 1.18
C PRO A 45 15.18 -7.18 0.25
N VAL A 46 14.38 -6.48 -0.56
CA VAL A 46 13.44 -7.13 -1.49
C VAL A 46 14.18 -7.97 -2.53
N GLU A 47 15.40 -7.57 -2.94
CA GLU A 47 16.20 -8.31 -3.92
C GLU A 47 16.60 -9.71 -3.43
N ASN A 48 16.63 -9.94 -2.11
CA ASN A 48 16.97 -11.24 -1.52
C ASN A 48 15.77 -12.20 -1.46
N MET A 49 14.57 -11.73 -1.82
CA MET A 49 13.35 -12.53 -1.80
C MET A 49 13.27 -13.43 -3.05
N PRO A 50 12.61 -14.61 -2.99
CA PRO A 50 12.32 -15.40 -4.18
C PRO A 50 11.54 -14.59 -5.22
N GLY A 51 11.74 -14.85 -6.52
CA GLY A 51 11.20 -14.01 -7.60
C GLY A 51 9.68 -13.79 -7.54
N TRP A 52 8.91 -14.82 -7.18
CA TRP A 52 7.45 -14.70 -7.01
C TRP A 52 7.08 -13.73 -5.88
N MET A 53 7.87 -13.68 -4.82
CA MET A 53 7.66 -12.79 -3.68
C MET A 53 8.02 -11.35 -4.06
N GLN A 54 9.08 -11.14 -4.85
CA GLN A 54 9.42 -9.81 -5.39
C GLN A 54 8.31 -9.21 -6.27
N LEU A 55 7.59 -10.06 -7.02
CA LEU A 55 6.42 -9.66 -7.78
C LEU A 55 5.25 -9.31 -6.85
N ALA A 56 4.99 -10.14 -5.84
CA ALA A 56 3.94 -9.89 -4.85
C ALA A 56 4.19 -8.58 -4.07
N THR A 57 5.43 -8.18 -3.83
CA THR A 57 5.70 -6.92 -3.13
C THR A 57 5.40 -5.67 -3.98
N GLN A 58 5.17 -5.80 -5.29
CA GLN A 58 4.82 -4.65 -6.15
C GLN A 58 3.45 -4.04 -5.82
N ILE A 59 2.50 -4.86 -5.33
CA ILE A 59 1.18 -4.39 -4.90
C ILE A 59 1.21 -3.77 -3.49
N ASN A 60 2.36 -3.84 -2.80
CA ASN A 60 2.50 -3.35 -1.43
C ASN A 60 2.89 -1.86 -1.45
N PRO A 61 2.01 -0.94 -1.02
CA PRO A 61 2.33 0.50 -1.02
C PRO A 61 3.48 0.83 -0.05
N LEU A 62 3.68 0.05 1.01
CA LEU A 62 4.74 0.28 1.99
C LEU A 62 6.13 0.05 1.38
N ARG A 63 6.27 -0.90 0.44
CA ARG A 63 7.52 -1.12 -0.30
C ARG A 63 7.98 0.16 -1.00
N HIS A 64 7.09 0.73 -1.83
CA HIS A 64 7.39 1.92 -2.62
C HIS A 64 7.70 3.13 -1.74
N PHE A 65 7.00 3.25 -0.62
CA PHE A 65 7.26 4.30 0.37
C PHE A 65 8.65 4.19 0.99
N LEU A 66 9.10 2.99 1.35
CA LEU A 66 10.44 2.78 1.91
C LEU A 66 11.53 3.05 0.88
N VAL A 67 11.36 2.62 -0.37
CA VAL A 67 12.30 2.92 -1.47
C VAL A 67 12.46 4.43 -1.65
N ILE A 68 11.36 5.17 -1.71
CA ILE A 68 11.39 6.64 -1.87
C ILE A 68 12.04 7.29 -0.64
N THR A 69 11.59 6.93 0.57
CA THR A 69 12.07 7.58 1.80
C THR A 69 13.55 7.30 2.03
N GLN A 70 13.96 6.03 2.07
CA GLN A 70 15.36 5.67 2.25
C GLN A 70 16.24 6.18 1.11
N GLY A 71 15.73 6.14 -0.12
CA GLY A 71 16.44 6.64 -1.30
C GLY A 71 16.74 8.14 -1.24
N VAL A 72 15.72 8.94 -0.94
CA VAL A 72 15.85 10.41 -0.87
C VAL A 72 16.74 10.84 0.31
N PHE A 73 16.63 10.18 1.46
CA PHE A 73 17.39 10.57 2.65
C PHE A 73 18.84 10.05 2.67
N LEU A 74 19.13 8.91 2.02
CA LEU A 74 20.42 8.22 2.19
C LEU A 74 21.23 8.04 0.90
N LYS A 75 20.63 8.20 -0.29
CA LYS A 75 21.23 7.74 -1.55
C LYS A 75 21.14 8.74 -2.72
N ASP A 76 20.79 10.00 -2.46
CA ASP A 76 20.60 11.05 -3.50
C ASP A 76 19.83 10.51 -4.72
N LEU A 77 18.68 9.88 -4.47
CA LEU A 77 17.93 9.16 -5.50
C LEU A 77 17.48 10.13 -6.62
N PRO A 78 17.71 9.80 -7.91
CA PRO A 78 17.25 10.64 -9.01
C PRO A 78 15.72 10.73 -9.04
N LEU A 79 15.22 11.89 -9.48
CA LEU A 79 13.78 12.18 -9.52
C LEU A 79 12.98 11.16 -10.37
N SER A 80 13.62 10.59 -11.40
CA SER A 80 13.04 9.55 -12.25
C SER A 80 12.71 8.26 -11.48
N GLU A 81 13.55 7.87 -10.52
CA GLU A 81 13.35 6.66 -9.72
C GLU A 81 12.28 6.87 -8.64
N VAL A 82 12.22 8.09 -8.10
CA VAL A 82 11.12 8.52 -7.24
C VAL A 82 9.79 8.48 -7.98
N ALA A 83 9.75 8.97 -9.23
CA ALA A 83 8.55 8.93 -10.06
C ALA A 83 8.12 7.48 -10.37
N ARG A 84 9.07 6.60 -10.69
CA ARG A 84 8.81 5.17 -10.93
C ARG A 84 8.21 4.48 -9.70
N SER A 85 8.74 4.75 -8.51
CA SER A 85 8.19 4.20 -7.25
C SER A 85 6.86 4.85 -6.86
N THR A 86 6.59 6.07 -7.35
CA THR A 86 5.32 6.77 -7.08
C THR A 86 4.17 6.23 -7.93
N ALA A 87 4.44 5.77 -9.16
CA ALA A 87 3.39 5.30 -10.08
C ALA A 87 2.51 4.16 -9.50
N PRO A 88 3.06 3.11 -8.87
CA PRO A 88 2.25 2.10 -8.20
C PRO A 88 1.35 2.64 -7.08
N LEU A 89 1.83 3.63 -6.32
CA LEU A 89 1.04 4.27 -5.25
C LEU A 89 -0.18 4.99 -5.82
N ILE A 90 -0.01 5.69 -6.95
CA ILE A 90 -1.11 6.35 -7.66
C ILE A 90 -2.14 5.31 -8.10
N VAL A 91 -1.69 4.20 -8.70
CA VAL A 91 -2.60 3.13 -9.16
C VAL A 91 -3.38 2.54 -7.99
N ILE A 92 -2.71 2.24 -6.87
CA ILE A 92 -3.37 1.70 -5.68
C ILE A 92 -4.42 2.69 -5.16
N ALA A 93 -4.07 3.97 -5.04
CA ALA A 93 -5.01 5.02 -4.59
C ALA A 93 -6.21 5.15 -5.54
N MET A 94 -5.96 5.18 -6.85
CA MET A 94 -6.98 5.30 -7.89
C MET A 94 -7.91 4.09 -7.98
N VAL A 95 -7.48 2.91 -7.54
CA VAL A 95 -8.34 1.72 -7.49
C VAL A 95 -9.11 1.68 -6.17
N THR A 96 -8.42 1.85 -5.05
CA THR A 96 -8.99 1.61 -3.71
C THR A 96 -9.97 2.70 -3.27
N LEU A 97 -9.69 3.98 -3.56
CA LEU A 97 -10.57 5.09 -3.17
C LEU A 97 -11.93 5.03 -3.90
N PRO A 98 -11.99 4.92 -5.24
CA PRO A 98 -13.27 4.80 -5.95
C PRO A 98 -14.00 3.50 -5.63
N ALA A 99 -13.29 2.38 -5.46
CA ALA A 99 -13.91 1.11 -5.06
C ALA A 99 -14.60 1.24 -3.69
N SER A 100 -13.93 1.88 -2.73
CA SER A 100 -14.49 2.16 -1.40
C SER A 100 -15.73 3.05 -1.50
N ALA A 101 -15.66 4.13 -2.28
CA ALA A 101 -16.78 5.05 -2.47
C ALA A 101 -17.99 4.37 -3.12
N TRP A 102 -17.76 3.50 -4.12
CA TRP A 102 -18.81 2.76 -4.79
C TRP A 102 -19.46 1.71 -3.88
N LEU A 103 -18.65 0.95 -3.14
CA LEU A 103 -19.15 -0.05 -2.18
C LEU A 103 -19.95 0.61 -1.05
N LEU A 104 -19.52 1.77 -0.57
CA LEU A 104 -20.23 2.53 0.46
C LEU A 104 -21.63 2.92 -0.02
N ARG A 105 -21.75 3.43 -1.26
CA ARG A 105 -23.05 3.78 -1.86
C ARG A 105 -23.98 2.57 -1.97
N LYS A 106 -23.44 1.39 -2.28
CA LYS A 106 -24.20 0.14 -2.34
C LYS A 106 -24.65 -0.38 -0.98
N LYS A 107 -23.89 -0.15 0.09
CA LYS A 107 -24.24 -0.60 1.45
C LYS A 107 -25.32 0.27 2.08
N THR A 108 -25.49 1.51 1.60
CA THR A 108 -26.47 2.49 2.12
C THR A 108 -27.73 2.64 1.27
N SER A 109 -27.77 2.11 0.04
CA SER A 109 -29.00 2.00 -0.79
C SER A 109 -29.66 0.64 -0.61
#